data_AF-A0AAE3NMH9-F1
#
_entry.id   AF-A0AAE3NMH9-F1
#
_cell.length_a   1.000
_cell.length_b   1.000
_cell.length_c   1.000
_cell.angle_alpha   90.00
_cell.angle_beta   90.00
_cell.angle_gamma   90.00
#
_symmetry.space_group_name_H-M   'P 1'
#
loop_
_entity.id
_entity.type
_entity.pdbx_description
1 polymer ?
#
loop_
_entity_poly.entity_id
_entity_poly.type
_entity_poly.pdbx_seq_one_letter_code
_entity_poly.pdbx_strand_id
1 'polypeptide(L)'
;MNPVATDRDPGFTEFHGAQPVAQTLALGELHCTGEAVSNAPLLNGATPSSANPLHRVKAQLTVCVGTATLTVGELMAAKAQQVLRLDSKVAQPVDLLLEGKVVARGQLVAVDEHFGVRITELPVALTV
;
A
#
# COMPACT_ATOMS: atom_id res chain seq x y z
N MET A 1 60.14 16.62 -49.60
CA MET A 1 59.56 15.78 -50.67
C MET A 1 58.51 14.86 -50.04
N ASN A 2 57.35 14.79 -50.70
CA ASN A 2 56.12 13.99 -50.50
C ASN A 2 56.36 12.46 -50.28
N PRO A 3 55.39 11.56 -49.94
CA PRO A 3 53.98 11.60 -50.37
C PRO A 3 52.86 10.98 -49.48
N VAL A 4 51.64 11.23 -49.97
CA VAL A 4 50.30 10.68 -49.73
C VAL A 4 50.16 9.19 -49.40
N ALA A 5 49.16 8.85 -48.57
CA ALA A 5 48.28 7.70 -48.82
C ALA A 5 46.90 7.93 -48.18
N THR A 6 45.90 7.93 -49.06
CA THR A 6 44.45 7.85 -48.84
C THR A 6 44.06 6.48 -48.31
N ASP A 7 43.12 6.42 -47.35
CA ASP A 7 42.08 5.37 -47.24
C ASP A 7 41.02 5.87 -46.22
N ARG A 8 39.86 6.38 -46.66
CA ARG A 8 38.56 5.69 -46.77
C ARG A 8 38.11 4.90 -45.51
N ASP A 9 36.93 5.29 -45.04
CA ASP A 9 36.11 4.88 -43.88
C ASP A 9 35.83 3.35 -43.77
N PRO A 10 35.08 2.81 -42.75
CA PRO A 10 34.48 3.42 -41.54
C PRO A 10 34.57 2.54 -40.26
N GLY A 11 34.20 3.13 -39.12
CA GLY A 11 33.39 2.41 -38.12
C GLY A 11 34.02 2.22 -36.73
N PHE A 12 33.65 3.08 -35.78
CA PHE A 12 33.21 2.60 -34.46
C PHE A 12 32.42 3.70 -33.72
N THR A 13 31.10 3.52 -33.74
CA THR A 13 30.18 3.65 -32.60
C THR A 13 30.21 4.95 -31.78
N GLU A 14 29.30 5.87 -32.15
CA GLU A 14 28.69 6.83 -31.25
C GLU A 14 27.97 6.15 -30.09
N PHE A 15 28.20 6.64 -28.87
CA PHE A 15 27.25 6.52 -27.76
C PHE A 15 27.15 7.89 -27.09
N HIS A 16 26.23 8.72 -27.57
CA HIS A 16 25.83 9.95 -26.91
C HIS A 16 24.38 9.84 -26.42
N GLY A 17 24.23 9.97 -25.10
CA GLY A 17 23.12 10.63 -24.43
C GLY A 17 21.70 10.20 -24.81
N ALA A 18 21.15 9.25 -24.05
CA ALA A 18 19.71 9.04 -23.99
C ALA A 18 19.00 10.33 -23.50
N GLN A 19 18.38 11.06 -24.43
CA GLN A 19 17.32 12.02 -24.09
C GLN A 19 15.98 11.28 -24.21
N PRO A 20 15.24 11.07 -23.11
CA PRO A 20 13.91 10.48 -23.20
C PRO A 20 12.93 11.51 -23.78
N VAL A 21 12.64 11.38 -25.07
CA VAL A 21 11.49 12.07 -25.70
C VAL A 21 10.23 11.27 -25.43
N ALA A 22 9.28 11.86 -24.70
CA ALA A 22 7.98 11.27 -24.45
C ALA A 22 7.22 11.11 -25.78
N GLN A 23 6.91 9.87 -26.16
CA GLN A 23 6.09 9.57 -27.34
C GLN A 23 4.66 9.28 -26.88
N THR A 24 3.72 10.15 -27.29
CA THR A 24 2.28 9.92 -27.15
C THR A 24 1.87 8.74 -28.02
N LEU A 25 1.36 7.65 -27.44
CA LEU A 25 0.75 6.58 -28.21
C LEU A 25 -0.59 7.04 -28.79
N ALA A 26 -0.65 7.16 -30.12
CA ALA A 26 -1.90 7.22 -30.86
C ALA A 26 -2.47 5.80 -30.98
N LEU A 27 -3.61 5.54 -30.33
CA LEU A 27 -4.37 4.31 -30.54
C LEU A 27 -5.05 4.38 -31.92
N GLY A 28 -4.44 3.72 -32.91
CA GLY A 28 -4.99 3.58 -34.25
C GLY A 28 -6.25 2.71 -34.25
N GLU A 29 -7.30 3.23 -34.88
CA GLU A 29 -8.52 2.50 -35.21
C GLU A 29 -8.20 1.26 -36.05
N LEU A 30 -8.58 0.09 -35.55
CA LEU A 30 -8.57 -1.16 -36.30
C LEU A 30 -10.00 -1.52 -36.67
N HIS A 31 -10.27 -1.52 -37.98
CA HIS A 31 -11.51 -2.00 -38.58
C HIS A 31 -11.18 -3.06 -39.62
N CYS A 32 -11.52 -4.33 -39.37
CA CYS A 32 -11.69 -5.34 -40.42
C CYS A 32 -12.82 -6.30 -40.04
N THR A 33 -13.87 -6.29 -40.85
CA THR A 33 -15.13 -7.04 -40.78
C THR A 33 -14.99 -8.54 -41.03
N GLY A 34 -15.76 -9.37 -40.31
CA GLY A 34 -16.02 -10.79 -40.63
C GLY A 34 -17.04 -11.42 -39.67
N GLU A 35 -18.16 -11.90 -40.21
CA GLU A 35 -19.42 -12.34 -39.57
C GLU A 35 -19.32 -13.45 -38.49
N ALA A 36 -20.23 -13.42 -37.49
CA ALA A 36 -21.19 -14.51 -37.23
C ALA A 36 -22.17 -14.22 -36.07
N VAL A 37 -23.46 -14.44 -36.37
CA VAL A 37 -24.64 -14.77 -35.53
C VAL A 37 -25.14 -13.88 -34.38
N SER A 38 -26.31 -13.34 -34.66
CA SER A 38 -27.45 -13.04 -33.79
C SER A 38 -27.59 -13.94 -32.56
N ASN A 39 -27.51 -13.35 -31.36
CA ASN A 39 -28.58 -13.43 -30.37
C ASN A 39 -28.40 -12.35 -29.30
N ALA A 40 -29.29 -11.37 -29.31
CA ALA A 40 -29.57 -10.55 -28.15
C ALA A 40 -31.08 -10.21 -28.20
N PRO A 41 -31.74 -9.89 -27.07
CA PRO A 41 -31.15 -9.66 -25.76
C PRO A 41 -31.94 -10.35 -24.62
N LEU A 42 -31.72 -9.90 -23.38
CA LEU A 42 -32.63 -9.90 -22.22
C LEU A 42 -32.26 -10.80 -21.03
N LEU A 43 -31.64 -10.15 -20.03
CA LEU A 43 -31.75 -10.38 -18.59
C LEU A 43 -31.08 -11.64 -18.01
N ASN A 44 -29.81 -11.52 -17.63
CA ASN A 44 -29.37 -12.15 -16.39
C ASN A 44 -28.72 -11.07 -15.50
N GLY A 45 -29.54 -10.51 -14.61
CA GLY A 45 -29.16 -9.52 -13.62
C GLY A 45 -28.33 -10.12 -12.50
N ALA A 46 -27.04 -10.31 -12.78
CA ALA A 46 -26.02 -10.38 -11.75
C ALA A 46 -24.95 -9.36 -12.11
N THR A 47 -25.16 -8.11 -11.72
CA THR A 47 -24.03 -7.25 -11.38
C THR A 47 -23.29 -7.97 -10.25
N PRO A 48 -22.09 -8.57 -10.44
CA PRO A 48 -21.26 -8.79 -9.29
C PRO A 48 -21.02 -7.38 -8.74
N SER A 49 -21.53 -7.14 -7.54
CA SER A 49 -21.34 -5.93 -6.75
C SER A 49 -20.08 -5.20 -7.20
N SER A 50 -20.22 -3.96 -7.65
CA SER A 50 -19.14 -3.00 -7.89
C SER A 50 -18.17 -3.03 -6.71
N ALA A 51 -17.22 -3.96 -6.76
CA ALA A 51 -16.34 -4.27 -5.66
C ALA A 51 -15.43 -3.06 -5.56
N ASN A 52 -15.66 -2.25 -4.53
CA ASN A 52 -14.90 -1.04 -4.32
C ASN A 52 -13.41 -1.44 -4.30
N PRO A 53 -12.56 -0.94 -5.23
CA PRO A 53 -11.17 -1.35 -5.36
C PRO A 53 -10.36 -1.14 -4.07
N LEU A 54 -10.86 -0.30 -3.15
CA LEU A 54 -10.28 -0.09 -1.82
C LEU A 54 -10.32 -1.33 -0.91
N HIS A 55 -11.17 -2.32 -1.19
CA HIS A 55 -11.22 -3.58 -0.42
C HIS A 55 -9.94 -4.43 -0.55
N ARG A 56 -9.06 -4.16 -1.52
CA ARG A 56 -7.78 -4.88 -1.69
C ARG A 56 -6.58 -4.15 -1.08
N VAL A 57 -6.80 -2.98 -0.48
CA VAL A 57 -5.72 -2.19 0.13
C VAL A 57 -5.36 -2.80 1.48
N LYS A 58 -4.10 -3.17 1.65
CA LYS A 58 -3.56 -3.60 2.94
C LYS A 58 -3.33 -2.37 3.80
N ALA A 59 -3.92 -2.33 4.99
CA ALA A 59 -3.70 -1.26 5.95
C ALA A 59 -2.97 -1.81 7.18
N GLN A 60 -2.05 -1.02 7.74
CA GLN A 60 -1.33 -1.40 8.94
C GLN A 60 -2.12 -0.94 10.18
N LEU A 61 -2.59 -1.92 10.96
CA LEU A 61 -3.28 -1.67 12.21
C LEU A 61 -2.32 -1.85 13.38
N THR A 62 -2.21 -0.82 14.23
CA THR A 62 -1.41 -0.83 15.44
C THR A 62 -2.32 -0.88 16.65
N VAL A 63 -2.10 -1.87 17.52
CA VAL A 63 -2.82 -2.00 18.79
C VAL A 63 -1.99 -1.34 19.89
N CYS A 64 -2.54 -0.33 20.56
CA CYS A 64 -1.92 0.30 21.71
C CYS A 64 -2.62 -0.13 23.01
N VAL A 65 -1.90 -0.85 23.86
CA VAL A 65 -2.39 -1.18 25.21
C VAL A 65 -2.41 0.07 26.10
N GLY A 66 -1.44 0.96 25.92
CA GLY A 66 -1.37 2.23 26.65
C GLY A 66 -0.16 3.08 26.24
N THR A 67 -0.07 4.26 26.82
CA THR A 67 1.07 5.18 26.67
C THR A 67 1.74 5.41 28.02
N ALA A 68 3.02 5.77 28.01
CA ALA A 68 3.77 6.17 29.20
C ALA A 68 4.68 7.36 28.84
N THR A 69 4.61 8.42 29.63
CA THR A 69 5.48 9.60 29.47
C THR A 69 6.67 9.45 30.41
N LEU A 70 7.88 9.43 29.85
CA LEU A 70 9.13 9.24 30.60
C LEU A 70 10.05 10.42 30.32
N THR A 71 10.95 10.72 31.26
CA THR A 71 12.03 11.66 30.99
C THR A 71 13.15 10.97 30.23
N VAL A 72 13.98 11.74 29.53
CA VAL A 72 15.15 11.20 28.81
C VAL A 72 16.11 10.49 29.78
N GLY A 73 16.24 10.99 31.02
CA GLY A 73 17.03 10.37 32.06
C GLY A 73 16.51 8.98 32.46
N GLU A 74 15.19 8.84 32.62
CA GLU A 74 14.56 7.54 32.92
C GLU A 74 14.76 6.53 31.78
N LEU A 75 14.70 6.97 30.52
CA LEU A 75 14.94 6.11 29.36
C LEU A 75 16.40 5.65 29.27
N MET A 76 17.35 6.52 29.58
CA MET A 76 18.78 6.18 29.60
C MET A 76 19.13 5.29 30.81
N ALA A 77 18.43 5.46 31.93
CA ALA A 77 18.57 4.63 33.12
C ALA A 77 17.76 3.33 33.06
N ALA A 78 16.97 3.12 32.00
CA ALA A 78 16.14 1.95 31.84
C ALA A 78 17.01 0.69 31.76
N LYS A 79 16.66 -0.31 32.56
CA LYS A 79 17.39 -1.58 32.66
C LYS A 79 16.54 -2.73 32.16
N ALA A 80 17.19 -3.79 31.70
CA ALA A 80 16.52 -5.06 31.48
C ALA A 80 15.75 -5.46 32.76
N GLN A 81 14.52 -5.93 32.59
CA GLN A 81 13.57 -6.27 33.68
C GLN A 81 12.95 -5.08 34.45
N GLN A 82 13.17 -3.83 34.03
CA GLN A 82 12.41 -2.71 34.59
C GLN A 82 10.95 -2.74 34.11
N VAL A 83 10.01 -2.60 35.03
CA VAL A 83 8.57 -2.51 34.72
C VAL A 83 8.16 -1.05 34.65
N LEU A 84 7.69 -0.63 33.47
CA LEU A 84 7.14 0.70 33.27
C LEU A 84 5.63 0.67 33.45
N ARG A 85 5.11 1.58 34.25
CA ARG A 85 3.67 1.75 34.40
C ARG A 85 3.15 2.57 33.23
N LEU A 86 2.14 2.04 32.55
CA LEU A 86 1.40 2.77 31.53
C LEU A 86 0.24 3.54 32.19
N ASP A 87 -0.22 4.60 31.52
CA ASP A 87 -1.37 5.40 31.96
C ASP A 87 -2.70 4.63 31.81
N SER A 88 -2.71 3.61 30.94
CA SER A 88 -3.89 2.81 30.63
C SER A 88 -4.20 1.77 31.72
N LYS A 89 -5.48 1.65 32.10
CA LYS A 89 -5.93 0.70 33.13
C LYS A 89 -6.14 -0.69 32.55
N VAL A 90 -5.83 -1.74 33.33
CA VAL A 90 -5.98 -3.16 32.93
C VAL A 90 -7.39 -3.53 32.44
N ALA A 91 -8.41 -2.84 32.93
CA ALA A 91 -9.82 -3.08 32.57
C ALA A 91 -10.36 -2.12 31.49
N GLN A 92 -9.54 -1.27 30.88
CA GLN A 92 -9.97 -0.41 29.78
C GLN A 92 -9.78 -1.11 28.43
N PRO A 93 -10.64 -0.78 27.44
CA PRO A 93 -10.43 -1.24 26.08
C PRO A 93 -9.13 -0.63 25.52
N VAL A 94 -8.38 -1.45 24.79
CA VAL A 94 -7.20 -1.04 24.04
C VAL A 94 -7.59 -0.22 22.82
N ASP A 95 -6.69 0.69 22.43
CA ASP A 95 -6.90 1.57 21.31
C ASP A 95 -6.34 0.95 20.02
N LEU A 96 -7.11 1.02 18.93
CA LEU A 96 -6.74 0.50 17.63
C LEU A 96 -6.48 1.67 16.70
N LEU A 97 -5.22 1.83 16.30
CA LEU A 97 -4.76 2.93 15.47
C LEU A 97 -4.50 2.44 14.05
N LEU A 98 -4.99 3.18 13.06
CA LEU A 98 -4.62 3.03 11.66
C LEU A 98 -3.85 4.28 11.25
N GLU A 99 -2.61 4.12 10.78
CA GLU A 99 -1.72 5.24 10.41
C GLU A 99 -1.60 6.31 11.53
N GLY A 100 -1.63 5.89 12.79
CA GLY A 100 -1.53 6.78 13.96
C GLY A 100 -2.84 7.46 14.38
N LYS A 101 -3.97 7.15 13.73
CA LYS A 101 -5.29 7.65 14.12
C LYS A 101 -6.11 6.55 14.77
N VAL A 102 -6.73 6.86 15.91
CA VAL A 102 -7.69 5.97 16.59
C VAL A 102 -8.89 5.71 15.68
N VAL A 103 -9.06 4.45 15.25
CA VAL A 103 -10.19 4.03 14.40
C VAL A 103 -11.18 3.13 15.14
N ALA A 104 -10.74 2.46 16.21
CA ALA A 104 -11.53 1.50 16.97
C ALA A 104 -11.02 1.37 18.40
N ARG A 105 -11.88 0.84 19.28
CA ARG A 105 -11.48 0.34 20.59
C ARG A 105 -11.90 -1.10 20.71
N GLY A 106 -11.10 -1.88 21.44
CA GLY A 106 -11.38 -3.29 21.62
C GLY A 106 -10.82 -3.85 22.91
N GLN A 107 -11.23 -5.05 23.26
CA GLN A 107 -10.67 -5.77 24.39
C GLN A 107 -9.60 -6.74 23.89
N LEU A 108 -8.44 -6.75 24.54
CA LEU A 108 -7.39 -7.72 24.25
C LEU A 108 -7.88 -9.12 24.69
N VAL A 109 -7.76 -10.10 23.81
CA VAL A 109 -8.13 -11.50 24.04
C VAL A 109 -6.97 -12.39 23.61
N ALA A 110 -6.80 -13.54 24.24
CA ALA A 110 -5.86 -14.55 23.77
C ALA A 110 -6.63 -15.56 22.89
N VAL A 111 -6.10 -15.85 21.70
CA VAL A 111 -6.69 -16.79 20.74
C VAL A 111 -5.57 -17.67 20.20
N ASP A 112 -5.61 -18.98 20.48
CA ASP A 112 -4.71 -19.97 19.87
C ASP A 112 -3.23 -19.56 19.93
N GLU A 113 -2.74 -19.19 21.12
CA GLU A 113 -1.37 -18.67 21.37
C GLU A 113 -1.05 -17.28 20.80
N HIS A 114 -1.99 -16.63 20.14
CA HIS A 114 -1.84 -15.28 19.61
C HIS A 114 -2.63 -14.24 20.43
N PHE A 115 -2.15 -13.00 20.42
CA PHE A 115 -2.95 -11.87 20.89
C PHE A 115 -3.98 -11.50 19.83
N GLY A 116 -5.25 -11.55 20.20
CA GLY A 116 -6.37 -11.05 19.42
C GLY A 116 -6.96 -9.79 20.05
N VAL A 117 -7.75 -9.06 19.28
CA VAL A 117 -8.52 -7.92 19.79
C VAL A 117 -9.97 -8.09 19.39
N ARG A 118 -10.87 -8.12 20.37
CA ARG A 118 -12.31 -8.08 20.14
C ARG A 118 -12.74 -6.63 20.06
N ILE A 119 -13.19 -6.19 18.90
CA ILE A 119 -13.70 -4.82 18.72
C ILE A 119 -14.93 -4.62 19.62
N THR A 120 -14.88 -3.61 20.48
CA THR A 120 -15.98 -3.23 21.40
C THR A 120 -16.70 -1.98 20.90
N GLU A 121 -15.95 -1.02 20.38
CA GLU A 121 -16.48 0.25 19.89
C GLU A 121 -15.80 0.64 18.57
N LEU A 122 -16.59 1.13 17.61
CA LEU A 122 -16.09 1.66 16.35
C LEU A 122 -16.44 3.15 16.26
N PRO A 123 -15.56 4.06 16.71
CA PRO A 123 -15.81 5.50 16.75
C PRO A 123 -15.71 6.21 15.39
N VAL A 124 -15.57 5.50 14.27
CA VAL A 124 -15.61 6.13 12.95
C VAL A 124 -16.28 5.24 11.93
N ALA A 125 -17.28 5.79 11.23
CA ALA A 125 -17.67 5.26 9.94
C ALA A 125 -16.48 5.55 9.00
N LEU A 126 -15.70 4.52 8.68
CA LEU A 126 -14.77 4.58 7.56
C LEU A 126 -15.61 4.57 6.27
N THR A 127 -16.38 5.64 6.07
CA THR A 127 -17.20 5.84 4.87
C THR A 127 -16.23 6.24 3.77
N VAL A 128 -15.98 5.29 2.88
CA VAL A 128 -15.31 5.47 1.60
C VAL A 128 -16.29 5.87 0.52
#